data_AF-E0SRD9-F1
#
_entry.id   AF-E0SRD9-F1
#
_cell.length_a   1.000
_cell.length_b   1.000
_cell.length_c   1.000
_cell.angle_alpha   90.00
_cell.angle_beta   90.00
_cell.angle_gamma   90.00
#
_symmetry.space_group_name_H-M   'P 1'
#
loop_
_entity.id
_entity.type
_entity.pdbx_description
1 polymer ?
#
loop_
_entity_poly.entity_id
_entity_poly.type
_entity_poly.pdbx_seq_one_letter_code
_entity_poly.pdbx_strand_id
1 'polypeptide(L)'
;MLDDRDIEQYQAYILYSKNIIDIIKRISNYLSGCNKMFIDIELKEISQQVCGENMPRYVELKSYDDVNKLILESENGYGIIFRVPSPKDNVYAIAFIPINNHNKNVIQRLKRSA
;
A
#
# COMPACT_ATOMS: atom_id res chain seq x y z
N MET A 1 8.03 -4.03 -12.24
CA MET A 1 8.26 -2.74 -11.57
C MET A 1 7.11 -1.84 -11.97
N LEU A 2 6.31 -1.38 -11.00
CA LEU A 2 5.09 -0.61 -11.23
C LEU A 2 5.49 0.82 -11.66
N ASP A 3 5.05 1.28 -12.83
CA ASP A 3 5.44 2.57 -13.45
C ASP A 3 4.63 3.72 -12.80
N ASP A 4 5.29 4.87 -12.59
CA ASP A 4 4.74 6.02 -11.85
C ASP A 4 3.45 6.58 -12.50
N ARG A 5 3.26 6.37 -13.81
CA ARG A 5 2.08 6.85 -14.57
C ARG A 5 0.78 6.11 -14.26
N ASP A 6 0.82 4.90 -13.72
CA ASP A 6 -0.38 4.12 -13.39
C ASP A 6 -0.85 4.35 -11.93
N ILE A 7 -0.03 5.02 -11.12
CA ILE A 7 -0.38 5.43 -9.75
C ILE A 7 -1.38 6.61 -9.77
N GLU A 8 -1.45 7.37 -10.87
CA GLU A 8 -2.40 8.48 -11.05
C GLU A 8 -3.88 8.02 -11.14
N GLN A 9 -4.14 6.72 -11.30
CA GLN A 9 -5.52 6.19 -11.38
C GLN A 9 -6.18 6.06 -10.01
N TYR A 10 -5.40 5.83 -8.96
CA TYR A 10 -5.89 5.68 -7.60
C TYR A 10 -5.65 6.96 -6.80
N GLN A 11 -6.45 7.17 -5.76
CA GLN A 11 -5.98 7.93 -4.62
C GLN A 11 -4.87 7.11 -3.95
N ALA A 12 -3.62 7.38 -4.32
CA ALA A 12 -2.42 6.76 -3.80
C ALA A 12 -1.44 7.82 -3.28
N TYR A 13 -0.64 7.45 -2.30
CA TYR A 13 0.35 8.31 -1.69
C TYR A 13 1.73 7.68 -1.77
N ILE A 14 2.70 8.40 -2.32
CA ILE A 14 4.10 8.01 -2.22
C ILE A 14 4.71 8.73 -1.03
N LEU A 15 5.10 7.95 -0.04
CA LEU A 15 5.68 8.45 1.20
C LEU A 15 7.19 8.26 1.17
N TYR A 16 7.90 9.36 1.45
CA TYR A 16 9.36 9.40 1.45
C TYR A 16 9.91 9.59 2.86
N SER A 17 10.97 8.88 3.20
CA SER A 17 11.68 9.05 4.47
C SER A 17 13.10 8.52 4.38
N LYS A 18 14.01 9.08 5.18
CA LYS A 18 15.34 8.48 5.41
C LYS A 18 15.28 7.18 6.23
N ASN A 19 14.14 6.94 6.89
CA ASN A 19 13.88 5.75 7.68
C ASN A 19 12.52 5.15 7.30
N ILE A 20 12.55 3.95 6.72
CA ILE A 20 11.37 3.22 6.27
C ILE A 20 10.41 2.87 7.41
N ILE A 21 10.93 2.64 8.62
CA ILE A 21 10.13 2.37 9.82
C ILE A 21 9.18 3.53 10.13
N ASP A 22 9.63 4.77 9.92
CA ASP A 22 8.81 5.97 10.20
C ASP A 22 7.62 6.06 9.24
N ILE A 23 7.78 5.59 8.00
CA ILE A 23 6.68 5.54 7.03
C ILE A 23 5.63 4.53 7.51
N ILE A 24 6.05 3.31 7.85
CA ILE A 24 5.13 2.25 8.30
C ILE A 24 4.39 2.68 9.58
N LYS A 25 5.08 3.32 10.54
CA LYS A 25 4.46 3.88 11.75
C LYS A 25 3.39 4.93 11.42
N ARG A 26 3.66 5.83 10.48
CA ARG A 26 2.69 6.87 10.05
C ARG A 26 1.45 6.24 9.42
N ILE A 27 1.62 5.25 8.53
CA ILE A 27 0.50 4.55 7.90
C ILE A 27 -0.31 3.77 8.94
N SER A 28 0.36 3.05 9.84
CA SER A 28 -0.29 2.33 10.95
C SER A 28 -1.15 3.25 11.80
N ASN A 29 -0.62 4.42 12.20
CA ASN A 29 -1.36 5.41 12.97
C ASN A 29 -2.56 5.95 12.19
N TYR A 30 -2.39 6.24 10.90
CA TYR A 30 -3.48 6.70 10.02
C TYR A 30 -4.63 5.68 9.93
N LEU A 31 -4.32 4.38 9.88
CA LEU A 31 -5.32 3.31 9.81
C LEU A 31 -5.84 2.88 11.20
N SER A 32 -5.33 3.48 12.27
CA SER A 32 -5.60 3.08 13.65
C SER A 32 -5.21 1.63 13.96
N GLY A 33 -4.12 1.15 13.35
CA GLY A 33 -3.56 -0.17 13.65
C GLY A 33 -2.99 -0.88 12.43
N CYS A 34 -2.00 -1.73 12.69
CA CYS A 34 -1.32 -2.51 11.66
C CYS A 34 -2.15 -3.67 11.10
N ASN A 35 -3.13 -4.17 11.85
CA ASN A 35 -4.05 -5.22 11.41
C ASN A 35 -4.94 -4.82 10.21
N LYS A 36 -5.00 -3.52 9.88
CA LYS A 36 -5.69 -3.00 8.71
C LYS A 36 -4.79 -2.82 7.48
N MET A 37 -3.55 -3.31 7.53
CA MET A 37 -2.60 -3.19 6.44
C MET A 37 -2.44 -4.52 5.69
N PHE A 38 -2.48 -4.44 4.37
CA PHE A 38 -1.92 -5.42 3.45
C PHE A 38 -0.54 -4.94 3.06
N ILE A 39 0.49 -5.66 3.48
CA ILE A 39 1.90 -5.28 3.27
C ILE A 39 2.55 -6.30 2.34
N ASP A 40 3.24 -5.80 1.33
CA ASP A 40 4.05 -6.66 0.47
C ASP A 40 5.08 -7.45 1.27
N ILE A 41 5.25 -8.72 0.93
CA ILE A 41 6.11 -9.66 1.66
C ILE A 41 7.56 -9.16 1.80
N GLU A 42 8.06 -8.35 0.86
CA GLU A 42 9.40 -7.76 0.93
C GLU A 42 9.58 -6.81 2.13
N LEU A 43 8.50 -6.26 2.67
CA LEU A 43 8.52 -5.35 3.82
C LEU A 43 8.26 -6.06 5.15
N LYS A 44 8.10 -7.39 5.15
CA LYS A 44 7.68 -8.18 6.32
C LYS A 44 8.57 -7.96 7.54
N GLU A 45 9.89 -8.10 7.39
CA GLU A 45 10.82 -7.98 8.52
C GLU A 45 10.77 -6.59 9.15
N ILE A 46 10.59 -5.56 8.32
CA ILE A 46 10.53 -4.16 8.76
C ILE A 46 9.19 -3.89 9.47
N SER A 47 8.08 -4.37 8.92
CA SER A 47 6.77 -4.17 9.55
C SER A 47 6.61 -4.94 10.87
N GLN A 48 7.24 -6.11 11.00
CA GLN A 48 7.22 -6.86 12.27
C GLN A 48 7.86 -6.08 13.43
N GLN A 49 8.88 -5.27 13.15
CA GLN A 49 9.50 -4.38 14.15
C GLN A 49 8.57 -3.23 14.59
N VAL A 50 7.55 -2.90 13.78
CA VAL A 50 6.62 -1.80 14.04
C VAL A 50 5.33 -2.28 14.69
N CYS A 51 4.79 -3.41 14.21
CA CYS A 51 3.39 -3.74 14.41
C CYS A 51 3.08 -4.52 15.69
N GLY A 52 4.10 -5.05 16.38
CA GLY A 52 3.93 -5.78 17.64
C GLY A 52 2.85 -6.86 17.52
N GLU A 53 1.85 -6.82 18.41
CA GLU A 53 0.74 -7.79 18.44
C GLU A 53 -0.31 -7.55 17.33
N ASN A 54 -0.40 -6.34 16.77
CA ASN A 54 -1.39 -5.98 15.75
C ASN A 54 -0.89 -6.30 14.35
N MET A 55 -0.56 -7.55 14.06
CA MET A 55 0.13 -7.90 12.81
C MET A 55 -0.67 -7.57 11.53
N PRO A 56 0.00 -7.03 10.50
CA PRO A 56 -0.61 -6.82 9.18
C PRO A 56 -0.79 -8.15 8.45
N ARG A 57 -1.52 -8.11 7.34
CA ARG A 57 -1.63 -9.22 6.39
C ARG A 57 -0.52 -9.11 5.36
N TYR A 58 0.32 -10.14 5.28
CA TYR A 58 1.39 -10.21 4.29
C TYR A 58 0.87 -10.79 2.98
N VAL A 59 1.16 -10.11 1.89
CA VAL A 59 0.71 -10.48 0.54
C VAL A 59 1.88 -10.39 -0.44
N GLU A 60 1.84 -11.16 -1.53
CA GLU A 60 2.83 -11.08 -2.59
C GLU A 60 2.21 -10.25 -3.74
N LEU A 61 2.68 -9.02 -3.96
CA LEU A 61 2.13 -8.11 -4.97
C LEU A 61 2.99 -8.16 -6.24
N LYS A 62 2.60 -8.96 -7.22
CA LYS A 62 3.34 -9.13 -8.48
C LYS A 62 2.86 -8.20 -9.58
N SER A 63 1.62 -7.74 -9.48
CA SER A 63 0.93 -7.00 -10.53
C SER A 63 -0.08 -6.01 -9.96
N TYR A 64 -0.53 -5.08 -10.80
CA TYR A 64 -1.66 -4.20 -10.46
C TYR A 64 -2.98 -4.98 -10.31
N ASP A 65 -3.11 -6.17 -10.90
CA ASP A 65 -4.30 -7.00 -10.72
C ASP A 65 -4.43 -7.53 -9.28
N ASP A 66 -3.30 -7.81 -8.62
CA ASP A 66 -3.27 -8.19 -7.20
C ASP A 66 -3.77 -7.02 -6.32
N VAL A 67 -3.31 -5.81 -6.63
CA VAL A 67 -3.76 -4.56 -5.97
C VAL A 67 -5.25 -4.33 -6.21
N ASN A 68 -5.71 -4.47 -7.45
CA ASN A 68 -7.11 -4.31 -7.83
C ASN A 68 -8.02 -5.28 -7.08
N LYS A 69 -7.59 -6.54 -7.00
CA LYS A 69 -8.29 -7.59 -6.27
C LYS A 69 -8.43 -7.23 -4.79
N LEU A 70 -7.34 -6.83 -4.14
CA LEU A 70 -7.37 -6.44 -2.73
C LEU A 70 -8.30 -5.25 -2.46
N ILE A 71 -8.28 -4.22 -3.31
CA ILE A 71 -9.16 -3.04 -3.15
C ILE A 71 -10.64 -3.45 -3.27
N LEU A 72 -10.97 -4.31 -4.23
CA LEU A 72 -12.36 -4.75 -4.44
C LEU A 72 -12.85 -5.66 -3.31
N GLU A 73 -12.05 -6.66 -2.91
CA GLU A 73 -12.46 -7.71 -1.97
C GLU A 73 -12.39 -7.29 -0.49
N SER A 74 -11.59 -6.27 -0.15
CA SER A 74 -11.39 -5.87 1.25
C SER A 74 -12.34 -4.78 1.70
N GLU A 75 -12.53 -4.66 3.01
CA GLU A 75 -13.34 -3.59 3.62
C GLU A 75 -12.68 -2.22 3.47
N ASN A 76 -13.51 -1.16 3.49
CA ASN A 76 -13.02 0.21 3.56
C ASN A 76 -12.28 0.47 4.88
N GLY A 77 -11.27 1.34 4.83
CA GLY A 77 -10.44 1.67 6.00
C GLY A 77 -9.23 0.75 6.19
N TYR A 78 -9.00 -0.17 5.25
CA TYR A 78 -7.74 -0.90 5.09
C TYR A 78 -6.77 -0.13 4.19
N GLY A 79 -5.53 -0.58 4.12
CA GLY A 79 -4.48 0.01 3.28
C GLY A 79 -3.57 -1.02 2.65
N ILE A 80 -3.13 -0.77 1.42
CA ILE A 80 -2.14 -1.59 0.71
C ILE A 80 -0.80 -0.84 0.69
N ILE A 81 0.28 -1.55 0.98
CA ILE A 81 1.61 -0.97 1.18
C ILE A 81 2.66 -1.80 0.45
N PHE A 82 3.46 -1.16 -0.40
CA PHE A 82 4.57 -1.79 -1.09
C PHE A 82 5.68 -0.78 -1.39
N ARG A 83 6.89 -1.29 -1.63
CA ARG A 83 8.05 -0.46 -1.95
C ARG A 83 7.96 0.04 -3.39
N VAL A 84 8.37 1.28 -3.60
CA VAL A 84 8.54 1.87 -4.95
C VAL A 84 9.95 2.44 -5.09
N PRO A 85 10.45 2.64 -6.32
CA PRO A 85 11.72 3.30 -6.55
C PRO A 85 11.74 4.69 -5.91
N SER A 86 12.88 5.06 -5.33
CA SER A 86 13.11 6.40 -4.80
C SER A 86 13.97 7.19 -5.78
N PRO A 87 13.69 8.48 -6.01
CA PRO A 87 14.52 9.34 -6.85
C PRO A 87 15.84 9.75 -6.17
N LYS A 88 16.09 9.35 -4.91
CA LYS A 88 17.30 9.68 -4.14
C LYS A 88 17.86 8.46 -3.43
N ASP A 89 19.17 8.23 -3.59
CA ASP A 89 19.90 7.03 -3.14
C ASP A 89 19.94 6.76 -1.62
N ASN A 90 19.41 7.66 -0.79
CA ASN A 90 19.35 7.50 0.68
C ASN A 90 17.96 7.81 1.26
N VAL A 91 16.93 7.70 0.43
CA VAL A 91 15.55 7.94 0.81
C VAL A 91 14.75 6.70 0.41
N TYR A 92 13.98 6.15 1.35
CA TYR A 92 13.02 5.10 1.07
C TYR A 92 11.73 5.72 0.53
N ALA A 93 11.12 5.05 -0.44
CA ALA A 93 9.82 5.40 -0.98
C ALA A 93 8.88 4.18 -0.85
N ILE A 94 7.69 4.44 -0.31
CA ILE A 94 6.64 3.45 -0.13
C ILE A 94 5.36 3.99 -0.75
N ALA A 95 4.72 3.18 -1.58
CA ALA A 95 3.36 3.44 -2.01
C ALA A 95 2.39 3.00 -0.92
N PHE A 96 1.42 3.87 -0.63
CA PHE A 96 0.29 3.61 0.23
C PHE A 96 -1.00 3.86 -0.55
N ILE A 97 -1.83 2.83 -0.68
CA ILE A 97 -3.13 2.90 -1.34
C ILE A 97 -4.23 2.62 -0.30
N PRO A 98 -5.00 3.63 0.14
CA PRO A 98 -6.16 3.39 1.00
C PRO A 98 -7.24 2.61 0.26
N ILE A 99 -7.85 1.64 0.95
CA ILE A 99 -9.04 0.96 0.48
C ILE A 99 -10.25 1.80 0.90
N ASN A 100 -10.86 2.44 -0.10
CA ASN A 100 -12.00 3.34 0.08
C ASN A 100 -12.96 3.25 -1.12
N ASN A 101 -14.12 3.89 -1.00
CA ASN A 101 -15.13 3.90 -2.07
C ASN A 101 -14.60 4.51 -3.38
N HIS A 102 -13.71 5.49 -3.30
CA HIS A 102 -13.14 6.12 -4.50
C HIS A 102 -12.32 5.10 -5.31
N ASN A 103 -11.34 4.45 -4.68
CA ASN A 103 -10.48 3.46 -5.34
C ASN A 103 -11.25 2.22 -5.81
N LYS A 104 -12.27 1.77 -5.07
CA LYS A 104 -13.18 0.72 -5.53
C LYS A 104 -13.93 1.12 -6.81
N ASN A 105 -14.44 2.35 -6.88
CA ASN A 105 -15.18 2.86 -8.04
C ASN A 105 -14.28 3.00 -9.27
N VAL A 106 -13.03 3.45 -9.11
CA VAL A 106 -12.04 3.53 -10.20
C VAL A 106 -11.89 2.16 -10.86
N ILE A 107 -11.62 1.11 -10.07
CA ILE A 107 -11.39 -0.24 -10.60
C ILE A 107 -12.62 -0.79 -11.30
N GLN A 108 -13.80 -0.57 -10.73
CA GLN A 108 -15.05 -1.01 -11.35
C GLN A 108 -15.30 -0.35 -12.72
N ARG A 109 -14.82 0.88 -12.94
CA ARG A 109 -14.91 1.55 -14.24
C ARG A 109 -13.91 0.97 -15.24
N LEU A 110 -12.68 0.71 -14.81
CA LEU A 110 -11.65 0.09 -15.66
C LEU A 110 -12.12 -1.26 -16.22
N LYS A 111 -12.77 -2.09 -15.40
CA LYS A 111 -13.34 -3.38 -15.83
C LYS A 111 -14.47 -3.27 -16.86
N ARG A 112 -15.12 -2.11 -17.00
CA ARG A 112 -16.20 -1.89 -17.99
C ARG A 112 -15.68 -1.35 -19.32
N SER A 113 -14.44 -0.89 -19.37
CA SER A 113 -13.80 -0.32 -20.54
C SER A 113 -12.82 -1.28 -21.24
N ALA A 114 -12.56 -2.44 -20.63
CA ALA A 114 -11.81 -3.56 -21.20
C ALA A 114 -12.78 -4.60 -21.77
#